data_AF-A0A444LA55-F1
#
_entry.id   AF-A0A444LA55-F1
#
_cell.length_a   1.000
_cell.length_b   1.000
_cell.length_c   1.000
_cell.angle_alpha   90.00
_cell.angle_beta   90.00
_cell.angle_gamma   90.00
#
_symmetry.space_group_name_H-M   'P 1'
#
loop_
_entity.id
_entity.type
_entity.pdbx_description
1 polymer ?
#
loop_
_entity_poly.entity_id
_entity_poly.type
_entity_poly.pdbx_seq_one_letter_code
_entity_poly.pdbx_strand_id
1 'polypeptide(L)'
;MGREDPQLKLRLTEDMKGRITEAAKANGRSVNAEIVARLEAYEAGGDVGQDWKRRFAEEQDAYRRMERLYDGTFDVAMNYRTILATVRGQLLQYVGLVKSLASIITNLEGPPPPDAIDLATRLEAAASETKERLSQETPLDQAKSELKKLEALISKSDDLTKRD
;
A
#
# COMPACT_ATOMS: atom_id res chain seq x y z
N MET A 1 -20.73 -47.53 -30.01
CA MET A 1 -20.75 -47.01 -28.64
C MET A 1 -21.82 -45.94 -28.59
N GLY A 2 -22.97 -46.24 -27.98
CA GLY A 2 -24.11 -45.32 -27.93
C GLY A 2 -23.77 -44.14 -27.02
N ARG A 3 -24.02 -42.91 -27.48
CA ARG A 3 -24.02 -41.75 -26.59
C ARG A 3 -25.16 -41.94 -25.59
N GLU A 4 -24.82 -42.05 -24.31
CA GLU A 4 -25.72 -42.22 -23.16
C GLU A 4 -26.41 -40.91 -22.75
N ASP A 5 -26.45 -39.90 -23.62
CA ASP A 5 -27.07 -38.62 -23.30
C ASP A 5 -28.61 -38.72 -23.44
N PRO A 6 -29.38 -38.36 -22.39
CA PRO A 6 -30.84 -38.44 -22.44
C PRO A 6 -31.39 -37.49 -23.51
N GLN A 7 -32.16 -38.04 -24.46
CA GLN A 7 -32.75 -37.24 -25.54
C GLN A 7 -33.97 -36.45 -25.06
N LEU A 8 -33.82 -35.12 -24.97
CA LEU A 8 -34.92 -34.21 -24.64
C LEU A 8 -35.77 -33.88 -25.89
N LYS A 9 -37.09 -34.05 -25.79
CA LYS A 9 -38.04 -33.62 -26.84
C LYS A 9 -38.60 -32.23 -26.53
N LEU A 10 -38.00 -31.20 -27.12
CA LEU A 10 -38.42 -29.81 -26.94
C LEU A 10 -39.47 -29.41 -28.00
N ARG A 11 -40.54 -28.72 -27.60
CA ARG A 11 -41.49 -28.08 -28.52
C ARG A 11 -41.06 -26.64 -28.75
N LEU A 12 -40.77 -26.28 -29.99
CA LEU A 12 -40.39 -24.94 -30.42
C LEU A 12 -41.44 -24.38 -31.38
N THR A 13 -41.60 -23.06 -31.41
CA THR A 13 -42.37 -22.41 -32.47
C THR A 13 -41.63 -22.55 -33.81
N GLU A 14 -42.36 -22.50 -34.92
CA GLU A 14 -41.76 -22.59 -36.27
C GLU A 14 -40.69 -21.52 -36.49
N ASP A 15 -40.95 -20.28 -36.07
CA ASP A 15 -39.99 -19.18 -36.16
C ASP A 15 -38.67 -19.47 -35.39
N MET A 16 -38.77 -19.94 -34.15
CA MET A 16 -37.60 -20.30 -33.35
C MET A 16 -36.79 -21.43 -33.98
N LYS A 17 -37.48 -22.45 -34.52
CA LYS A 17 -36.83 -23.58 -35.20
C LYS A 17 -36.13 -23.11 -36.47
N GLY A 18 -36.73 -22.21 -37.25
CA GLY A 18 -36.13 -21.59 -38.43
C GLY A 18 -34.82 -20.88 -38.07
N ARG A 19 -34.87 -19.98 -37.08
CA ARG A 19 -33.71 -19.21 -36.63
C ARG A 19 -32.56 -20.08 -36.11
N ILE A 20 -32.85 -21.16 -35.38
CA ILE A 20 -31.82 -22.09 -34.88
C ILE A 20 -31.22 -22.89 -36.04
N THR A 21 -32.03 -23.29 -37.02
CA THR A 21 -31.57 -24.07 -38.17
C THR A 21 -30.64 -23.26 -39.07
N GLU A 22 -30.97 -22.00 -39.33
CA GLU A 22 -30.11 -21.08 -40.09
C GLU A 22 -28.77 -20.85 -39.38
N ALA A 23 -28.81 -20.60 -38.07
CA ALA A 23 -27.59 -20.41 -37.28
C ALA A 23 -26.74 -21.68 -37.21
N ALA A 24 -27.35 -22.85 -37.05
CA ALA A 24 -26.65 -24.13 -37.10
C ALA A 24 -25.94 -24.33 -38.44
N LYS A 25 -26.61 -23.99 -39.55
CA LYS A 25 -26.01 -24.04 -40.90
C LYS A 25 -24.86 -23.04 -41.06
N ALA A 26 -25.01 -21.81 -40.57
CA ALA A 26 -23.95 -20.80 -40.60
C ALA A 26 -22.72 -21.22 -39.78
N ASN A 27 -22.93 -21.89 -38.65
CA ASN A 27 -21.87 -22.37 -37.76
C ASN A 27 -21.33 -23.75 -38.14
N GLY A 28 -21.85 -24.40 -39.20
CA GLY A 28 -21.43 -25.74 -39.62
C GLY A 28 -21.76 -26.85 -38.62
N ARG A 29 -22.80 -26.66 -37.79
CA ARG A 29 -23.21 -27.57 -36.70
C ARG A 29 -24.57 -28.20 -37.00
N SER A 30 -24.87 -29.33 -36.35
CA SER A 30 -26.25 -29.85 -36.34
C SER A 30 -27.14 -28.98 -35.45
N VAL A 31 -28.45 -28.99 -35.71
CA VAL A 31 -29.42 -28.21 -34.92
C VAL A 31 -29.32 -28.54 -33.42
N ASN A 32 -29.18 -29.82 -33.07
CA ASN A 32 -29.02 -30.23 -31.67
C ASN A 32 -27.69 -29.73 -31.08
N ALA A 33 -26.59 -29.76 -31.85
CA ALA A 33 -25.30 -29.25 -31.40
C ALA A 33 -25.31 -27.73 -31.19
N GLU A 34 -26.05 -26.99 -32.01
CA GLU A 34 -26.25 -25.55 -31.85
C GLU A 34 -27.10 -25.22 -30.60
N ILE A 35 -28.15 -26.01 -30.31
CA ILE A 35 -28.96 -25.84 -29.09
C ILE A 35 -28.11 -26.09 -27.84
N VAL A 36 -27.34 -27.17 -27.82
CA VAL A 36 -26.44 -27.50 -26.70
C VAL A 36 -25.42 -26.37 -26.51
N ALA A 37 -24.76 -25.93 -27.58
CA ALA A 37 -23.77 -24.86 -27.49
C ALA A 37 -24.34 -23.54 -26.95
N ARG A 38 -25.60 -23.20 -27.27
CA ARG A 38 -26.25 -22.01 -26.71
C ARG A 38 -26.60 -22.15 -25.24
N LEU A 39 -27.02 -23.34 -24.81
CA LEU A 39 -27.30 -23.63 -23.41
C LEU A 39 -26.01 -23.58 -22.58
N GLU A 40 -24.94 -24.20 -23.07
CA GLU A 40 -23.60 -24.13 -22.46
C GLU A 40 -23.10 -22.67 -22.38
N ALA A 41 -23.27 -21.90 -23.46
CA ALA A 41 -22.92 -20.49 -23.46
C ALA A 41 -23.75 -19.70 -22.44
N TYR A 42 -25.05 -19.97 -22.31
CA TYR A 42 -25.92 -19.33 -21.33
C TYR A 42 -25.49 -19.66 -19.89
N GLU A 43 -25.22 -20.93 -19.57
CA GLU A 43 -24.71 -21.33 -18.25
C GLU A 43 -23.35 -20.70 -17.93
N ALA A 44 -22.50 -20.52 -18.95
CA ALA A 44 -21.23 -19.82 -18.80
C ALA A 44 -21.39 -18.29 -18.57
N GLY A 45 -22.62 -17.75 -18.64
CA GLY A 45 -22.95 -16.33 -18.49
C GLY A 45 -23.06 -15.56 -19.81
N GLY A 46 -22.97 -16.25 -20.95
CA GLY A 46 -22.90 -15.68 -22.29
C GLY A 46 -21.60 -14.89 -22.53
N ASP A 47 -21.44 -14.37 -23.75
CA ASP A 47 -20.29 -13.55 -24.12
C ASP A 47 -20.15 -12.32 -23.21
N VAL A 48 -21.28 -11.74 -22.80
CA VAL A 48 -21.32 -10.59 -21.90
C VAL A 48 -20.79 -10.95 -20.51
N GLY A 49 -21.23 -12.08 -19.93
CA GLY A 49 -20.76 -12.52 -18.61
C GLY A 49 -19.27 -12.90 -18.61
N GLN A 50 -18.77 -13.45 -19.72
CA GLN A 50 -17.35 -13.74 -19.89
C GLN A 50 -16.52 -12.46 -20.03
N ASP A 51 -17.00 -11.45 -20.77
CA ASP A 51 -16.32 -10.16 -20.88
C ASP A 51 -16.25 -9.44 -19.53
N TRP A 52 -17.35 -9.46 -18.75
CA TRP A 52 -17.35 -8.90 -17.39
C TRP A 52 -16.36 -9.63 -16.49
N LYS A 53 -16.34 -10.97 -16.48
CA LYS A 53 -15.37 -11.75 -15.68
C LYS A 53 -13.93 -11.36 -16.03
N ARG A 54 -13.61 -11.21 -17.32
CA ARG A 54 -12.29 -10.79 -17.77
C ARG A 54 -11.93 -9.39 -17.26
N ARG A 55 -12.82 -8.41 -17.43
CA ARG A 55 -12.58 -7.03 -16.96
C ARG A 55 -12.39 -6.97 -15.45
N PHE A 56 -13.21 -7.69 -14.69
CA PHE A 56 -13.07 -7.76 -13.24
C PHE A 56 -11.74 -8.39 -12.82
N ALA A 57 -11.29 -9.46 -13.50
CA ALA A 57 -10.00 -10.07 -13.24
C ALA A 57 -8.84 -9.10 -13.52
N GLU A 58 -8.89 -8.39 -14.65
CA GLU A 58 -7.91 -7.36 -15.00
C GLU A 58 -7.88 -6.21 -13.97
N GLU A 59 -9.05 -5.77 -13.52
CA GLU A 59 -9.18 -4.72 -12.51
C GLU A 59 -8.64 -5.17 -11.15
N GLN A 60 -8.99 -6.39 -10.70
CA GLN A 60 -8.44 -6.97 -9.46
C GLN A 60 -6.93 -7.12 -9.52
N ASP A 61 -6.38 -7.56 -10.65
CA ASP A 61 -4.93 -7.64 -10.83
C ASP A 61 -4.28 -6.26 -10.83
N ALA A 62 -4.95 -5.24 -11.35
CA ALA A 62 -4.50 -3.85 -11.26
C ALA A 62 -4.48 -3.36 -9.80
N TYR A 63 -5.54 -3.63 -9.02
CA TYR A 63 -5.57 -3.30 -7.59
C TYR A 63 -4.45 -3.99 -6.82
N ARG A 64 -4.22 -5.29 -7.06
CA ARG A 64 -3.12 -6.03 -6.41
C ARG A 64 -1.73 -5.54 -6.81
N ARG A 65 -1.56 -5.01 -8.02
CA ARG A 65 -0.29 -4.35 -8.41
C ARG A 65 -0.14 -3.03 -7.66
N MET A 66 -1.21 -2.25 -7.55
CA MET A 66 -1.21 -0.98 -6.84
C MET A 66 -0.93 -1.16 -5.35
N GLU A 67 -1.56 -2.15 -4.70
CA GLU A 67 -1.30 -2.53 -3.31
C GLU A 67 0.18 -2.83 -3.07
N ARG A 68 0.79 -3.69 -3.91
CA ARG A 68 2.23 -3.99 -3.82
C ARG A 68 3.13 -2.77 -4.02
N LEU A 69 2.73 -1.83 -4.88
CA LEU A 69 3.46 -0.57 -5.04
C LEU A 69 3.33 0.30 -3.78
N TYR A 70 2.14 0.40 -3.20
CA TYR A 70 1.93 1.11 -1.95
C TYR A 70 2.79 0.53 -0.83
N ASP A 71 2.79 -0.78 -0.64
CA ASP A 71 3.62 -1.45 0.36
C ASP A 71 5.11 -1.13 0.14
N GLY A 72 5.60 -1.28 -1.09
CA GLY A 72 6.99 -0.98 -1.42
C GLY A 72 7.37 0.49 -1.18
N THR A 73 6.48 1.44 -1.53
CA THR A 73 6.72 2.87 -1.27
C THR A 73 6.69 3.20 0.22
N PHE A 74 5.82 2.53 0.97
CA PHE A 74 5.74 2.66 2.42
C PHE A 74 7.01 2.16 3.10
N ASP A 75 7.51 0.98 2.70
CA ASP A 75 8.77 0.43 3.20
C ASP A 75 9.95 1.36 2.93
N VAL A 76 10.03 1.92 1.72
CA VAL A 76 11.05 2.90 1.36
C VAL A 76 10.94 4.14 2.26
N ALA A 77 9.74 4.68 2.47
CA ALA A 77 9.53 5.83 3.36
C ALA A 77 9.94 5.51 4.81
N MET A 78 9.63 4.31 5.30
CA MET A 78 10.01 3.86 6.64
C MET A 78 11.52 3.67 6.79
N ASN A 79 12.20 3.19 5.76
CA ASN A 79 13.66 3.10 5.72
C ASN A 79 14.31 4.49 5.74
N TYR A 80 13.84 5.42 4.91
CA TYR A 80 14.32 6.81 4.92
C TYR A 80 14.16 7.46 6.29
N ARG A 81 13.01 7.26 6.92
CA ARG A 81 12.76 7.74 8.29
C ARG A 81 13.79 7.20 9.27
N THR A 82 14.10 5.91 9.22
CA THR A 82 15.09 5.29 10.10
C THR A 82 16.47 5.92 9.90
N ILE A 83 16.87 6.11 8.64
CA ILE A 83 18.13 6.78 8.30
C ILE A 83 18.15 8.21 8.86
N LEU A 84 17.08 8.98 8.66
CA LEU A 84 16.98 10.35 9.17
C LEU A 84 17.05 10.41 10.70
N ALA A 85 16.44 9.46 11.41
CA ALA A 85 16.54 9.37 12.86
C ALA A 85 17.99 9.08 13.31
N THR A 86 18.70 8.20 12.62
CA THR A 86 20.12 7.92 12.87
C THR A 86 20.97 9.17 12.63
N VAL A 87 20.78 9.85 11.49
CA VAL A 87 21.51 11.08 11.14
C VAL A 87 21.23 12.18 12.17
N ARG A 88 19.97 12.36 12.59
CA ARG A 88 19.61 13.29 13.67
C ARG A 88 20.37 12.99 14.97
N GLY A 89 20.45 11.71 15.35
CA GLY A 89 21.22 11.28 16.52
C GLY A 89 22.71 11.62 16.41
N GLN A 90 23.32 11.37 15.26
CA GLN A 90 24.72 11.71 14.99
C GLN A 90 24.95 13.23 15.02
N LEU A 91 24.06 14.03 14.44
CA LEU A 91 24.14 15.49 14.48
C LEU A 91 24.09 16.02 15.91
N LEU A 92 23.22 15.46 16.76
CA LEU A 92 23.17 15.82 18.18
C LEU A 92 24.47 15.48 18.92
N GLN A 93 25.12 14.37 18.58
CA GLN A 93 26.45 14.02 19.12
C GLN A 93 27.51 15.03 18.70
N TYR A 94 27.58 15.40 17.41
CA TYR A 94 28.53 16.40 16.92
C TYR A 94 28.33 17.77 17.57
N VAL A 95 27.07 18.19 17.74
CA VAL A 95 26.72 19.41 18.48
C VAL A 95 27.25 19.34 19.92
N GLY A 96 27.11 18.20 20.59
CA GLY A 96 27.69 17.97 21.92
C GLY A 96 29.21 18.11 21.95
N LEU A 97 29.90 17.56 20.95
CA LEU A 97 31.36 17.69 20.82
C LEU A 97 31.79 19.15 20.61
N VAL A 98 31.10 19.89 19.74
CA VAL A 98 31.38 21.32 19.52
C VAL A 98 31.24 22.12 20.80
N LYS A 99 30.17 21.88 21.58
CA LYS A 99 29.99 22.52 22.89
C LYS A 99 31.11 22.14 23.88
N SER A 100 31.51 20.88 23.90
CA SER A 100 32.63 20.44 24.74
C SER A 100 33.94 21.12 24.38
N LEU A 101 34.24 21.25 23.08
CA LEU A 101 35.45 21.93 22.60
C LEU A 101 35.42 23.42 22.93
N ALA A 102 34.28 24.09 22.70
CA ALA A 102 34.11 25.50 23.06
C ALA A 102 34.34 25.71 24.58
N SER A 103 33.76 24.85 25.42
CA SER A 103 33.94 24.89 26.87
C SER A 103 35.38 24.65 27.30
N ILE A 104 36.11 23.74 26.64
CA ILE A 104 37.54 23.53 26.91
C ILE A 104 38.31 24.80 26.60
N ILE A 105 38.10 25.41 25.42
CA ILE A 105 38.80 26.63 24.99
C ILE A 105 38.56 27.78 25.98
N THR A 106 37.33 27.95 26.48
CA THR A 106 37.01 29.01 27.44
C THR A 106 37.58 28.78 28.84
N ASN A 107 37.90 27.53 29.20
CA ASN A 107 38.37 27.13 30.53
C ASN A 107 39.85 26.71 30.56
N LEU A 108 40.64 27.02 29.53
CA LEU A 108 42.07 26.72 29.51
C LEU A 108 42.81 27.43 30.67
N GLU A 109 43.81 26.76 31.25
CA GLU A 109 44.71 27.38 32.24
C GLU A 109 45.64 28.39 31.54
N GLY A 110 45.24 29.66 31.57
CA GLY A 110 45.92 30.79 30.93
C GLY A 110 44.97 31.54 29.97
N PRO A 111 45.02 32.89 29.88
CA PRO A 111 44.04 33.64 29.10
C PRO A 111 44.13 33.27 27.61
N PRO A 112 43.11 32.63 27.03
CA PRO A 112 43.09 32.34 25.60
C PRO A 112 43.15 33.65 24.81
N PRO A 113 43.66 33.64 23.57
CA PRO A 113 43.56 34.79 22.68
C PRO A 113 42.10 35.26 22.58
N PRO A 114 41.81 36.58 22.61
CA PRO A 114 40.45 37.10 22.54
C PRO A 114 39.64 36.54 21.35
N ASP A 115 40.29 36.38 20.20
CA ASP A 115 39.70 35.81 18.99
C ASP A 115 39.25 34.35 19.15
N ALA A 116 39.97 33.57 19.97
CA ALA A 116 39.64 32.18 20.25
C ALA A 116 38.41 32.08 21.17
N ILE A 117 38.28 32.99 22.14
CA ILE A 117 37.10 33.09 23.01
C ILE A 117 35.87 33.50 22.20
N ASP A 118 36.01 34.49 21.31
CA ASP A 118 34.92 34.94 20.46
C ASP A 118 34.45 33.84 19.49
N LEU A 119 35.39 33.09 18.88
CA LEU A 119 35.06 31.94 18.05
C LEU A 119 34.35 30.84 18.86
N ALA A 120 34.86 30.48 20.04
CA ALA A 120 34.26 29.46 20.90
C ALA A 120 32.82 29.84 21.31
N THR A 121 32.61 31.11 21.67
CA THR A 121 31.30 31.64 22.06
C THR A 121 30.32 31.59 20.88
N ARG A 122 30.75 31.96 19.67
CA ARG A 122 29.92 31.86 18.45
C ARG A 122 29.57 30.41 18.10
N LEU A 123 30.54 29.51 18.20
CA LEU A 123 30.32 28.08 17.96
C LEU A 123 29.35 27.47 18.97
N GLU A 124 29.45 27.85 20.25
CA GLU A 124 28.54 27.37 21.29
C GLU A 124 27.10 27.88 21.08
N ALA A 125 26.95 29.15 20.69
CA ALA A 125 25.64 29.72 20.35
C ALA A 125 25.00 28.99 19.17
N ALA A 126 25.73 28.83 18.06
CA ALA A 126 25.25 28.13 16.87
C ALA A 126 24.93 26.64 17.14
N ALA A 127 25.75 25.98 17.97
CA ALA A 127 25.52 24.60 18.39
C ALA A 127 24.26 24.49 19.26
N SER A 128 24.01 25.44 20.15
CA SER A 128 22.82 25.46 21.02
C SER A 128 21.54 25.68 20.21
N GLU A 129 21.54 26.62 19.26
CA GLU A 129 20.42 26.84 18.33
C GLU A 129 20.13 25.58 17.49
N THR A 130 21.19 24.96 16.96
CA THR A 130 21.06 23.73 16.17
C THR A 130 20.51 22.58 17.00
N LYS A 131 20.94 22.45 18.26
CA LYS A 131 20.39 21.47 19.20
C LYS A 131 18.90 21.67 19.41
N GLU A 132 18.47 22.91 19.64
CA GLU A 132 17.08 23.25 19.89
C GLU A 132 16.19 22.90 18.70
N ARG A 133 16.59 23.31 17.49
CA ARG A 133 15.89 22.94 16.25
C ARG A 133 15.83 21.44 16.03
N LEU A 134 16.92 20.72 16.31
CA LEU A 134 16.97 19.26 16.21
C LEU A 134 16.26 18.55 17.37
N SER A 135 15.83 19.24 18.44
CA SER A 135 15.15 18.64 19.59
C SER A 135 13.63 18.81 19.52
N GLN A 136 13.13 19.73 18.70
CA GLN A 136 11.70 19.89 18.46
C GLN A 136 11.10 18.58 17.88
N GLU A 137 9.96 18.18 18.43
CA GLU A 137 9.19 17.05 17.88
C GLU A 137 8.65 17.44 16.51
N THR A 138 8.76 16.52 15.55
CA THR A 138 8.12 16.76 14.27
C THR A 138 6.61 16.52 14.40
N PRO A 139 5.75 17.22 13.63
CA PRO A 139 4.31 16.97 13.60
C PRO A 139 3.95 15.50 13.34
N LEU A 140 4.83 14.77 12.65
CA LEU A 140 4.68 13.35 12.35
C LEU A 140 4.96 12.44 13.57
N ASP A 141 5.85 12.84 14.49
CA ASP A 141 6.08 12.12 15.75
C ASP A 141 4.86 12.23 16.67
N GLN A 142 4.22 13.41 16.69
CA GLN A 142 2.97 13.64 17.40
C GLN A 142 1.84 12.76 16.84
N ALA A 143 1.67 12.76 15.51
CA ALA A 143 0.68 11.92 14.83
C ALA A 143 0.87 10.41 15.12
N LYS A 144 2.12 9.92 15.22
CA LYS A 144 2.40 8.53 15.61
C LYS A 144 1.98 8.23 17.05
N SER A 145 2.21 9.17 17.97
CA SER A 145 1.77 9.03 19.36
C SER A 145 0.25 8.91 19.45
N GLU A 146 -0.47 9.65 18.60
CA GLU A 146 -1.93 9.62 18.52
C GLU A 146 -2.45 8.34 17.89
N LEU A 147 -1.85 7.89 16.77
CA LEU A 147 -2.17 6.61 16.14
C LEU A 147 -1.98 5.43 17.10
N LYS A 148 -0.85 5.40 17.83
CA LYS A 148 -0.58 4.35 18.82
C LYS A 148 -1.57 4.36 19.99
N LYS A 149 -2.04 5.55 20.39
CA LYS A 149 -3.13 5.70 21.37
C LYS A 149 -4.46 5.17 20.82
N LEU A 150 -4.78 5.48 19.56
CA LEU A 150 -5.97 4.98 18.88
C LEU A 150 -5.96 3.46 18.75
N GLU A 151 -4.85 2.86 18.32
CA GLU A 151 -4.70 1.39 18.24
C GLU A 151 -4.89 0.72 19.61
N ALA A 152 -4.34 1.31 20.68
CA ALA A 152 -4.54 0.82 22.04
C ALA A 152 -6.00 0.92 22.51
N LEU A 153 -6.72 1.98 22.10
CA LEU A 153 -8.14 2.15 22.40
C LEU A 153 -9.01 1.16 21.63
N ILE A 154 -8.69 0.91 20.35
CA ILE A 154 -9.38 -0.08 19.51
C ILE A 154 -9.18 -1.48 20.09
N SER A 155 -7.93 -1.86 20.40
CA SER A 155 -7.64 -3.15 21.05
C SER A 155 -8.38 -3.33 22.38
N LYS A 156 -8.46 -2.28 23.19
CA LYS A 156 -9.19 -2.32 24.46
C LYS A 156 -10.71 -2.43 24.25
N SER A 157 -11.24 -1.84 23.18
CA SER A 157 -12.65 -1.99 22.79
C SER A 157 -12.96 -3.40 22.31
N ASP A 158 -12.08 -4.00 21.51
CA ASP A 158 -12.22 -5.38 21.02
C ASP A 158 -12.16 -6.42 22.13
N ASP A 159 -11.39 -6.15 23.19
CA ASP A 159 -11.34 -7.00 24.39
C ASP A 159 -12.63 -6.90 25.23
N LEU A 160 -13.34 -5.78 25.16
CA LEU A 160 -14.62 -5.59 25.86
C LEU A 160 -15.78 -6.24 25.11
N THR A 161 -15.79 -6.20 23.78
CA THR A 161 -16.82 -6.84 22.95
C THR A 161 -16.71 -8.35 22.85
N LYS A 162 -15.55 -8.95 23.19
CA LYS A 162 -15.36 -10.41 23.27
C LYS A 162 -15.76 -11.02 24.63
N ARG A 163 -16.17 -10.21 25.60
CA ARG A 163 -16.52 -10.65 26.97
C ARG A 163 -18.04 -10.80 27.21
N ASP A 164 -18.86 -10.48 26.22
CA ASP A 164 -20.31 -10.75 26.18
C ASP A 164 -20.62 -11.93 25.23
#